data_AF-A0A927ZKS2-F1
#
_entry.id   AF-A0A927ZKS2-F1
#
_cell.length_a   1.000
_cell.length_b   1.000
_cell.length_c   1.000
_cell.angle_alpha   90.00
_cell.angle_beta   90.00
_cell.angle_gamma   90.00
#
_symmetry.space_group_name_H-M   'P 1'
#
loop_
_entity.id
_entity.type
_entity.pdbx_description
1 polymer ?
#
loop_
_entity_poly.entity_id
_entity_poly.type
_entity_poly.pdbx_seq_one_letter_code
_entity_poly.pdbx_strand_id
1 'polypeptide(L)'
;MILGIDVGNYSVKVNPNINVKSLVSTEENILGSGIVLEYDNKKFVIGEGNFETELNKSSKENFLPMLYTGIALASEDIFNQIVCGLPINQYKANKDALERMVNENKMKTVKLNGKSRENSNL
;
A
#
# COMPACT_ATOMS: atom_id res chain seq x y z
N MET A 1 2.86 15.74 1.84
CA MET A 1 3.58 15.67 0.54
C MET A 1 2.66 15.22 -0.61
N ILE A 2 3.00 15.46 -1.90
CA ILE A 2 2.33 14.79 -3.05
C ILE A 2 3.11 13.51 -3.41
N LEU A 3 2.43 12.36 -3.40
CA LEU A 3 3.01 11.04 -3.68
C LEU A 3 2.32 10.38 -4.88
N GLY A 4 3.07 10.15 -5.94
CA GLY A 4 2.73 9.25 -7.03
C GLY A 4 3.08 7.81 -6.66
N ILE A 5 2.05 6.96 -6.58
CA ILE A 5 2.16 5.56 -6.15
C ILE A 5 1.61 4.65 -7.24
N ASP A 6 2.46 3.77 -7.79
CA ASP A 6 2.03 2.67 -8.65
C ASP A 6 2.05 1.36 -7.87
N VAL A 7 0.88 0.89 -7.46
CA VAL A 7 0.69 -0.42 -6.85
C VAL A 7 0.53 -1.47 -7.96
N GLY A 8 1.65 -2.01 -8.46
CA GLY A 8 1.66 -3.08 -9.46
C GLY A 8 1.63 -4.47 -8.81
N ASN A 9 1.33 -5.53 -9.59
CA ASN A 9 1.32 -6.90 -9.07
C ASN A 9 2.70 -7.39 -8.66
N TYR A 10 3.75 -6.94 -9.35
CA TYR A 10 5.12 -7.34 -9.04
C TYR A 10 5.75 -6.44 -7.95
N SER A 11 5.53 -5.14 -8.04
CA SER A 11 6.16 -4.16 -7.16
C SER A 11 5.31 -2.91 -6.97
N VAL A 12 5.41 -2.31 -5.79
CA VAL A 12 5.01 -0.93 -5.53
C VAL A 12 6.16 -0.01 -5.83
N LYS A 13 5.88 1.07 -6.57
CA LYS A 13 6.84 2.14 -6.83
C LYS A 13 6.28 3.46 -6.33
N VAL A 14 7.10 4.22 -5.60
CA VAL A 14 6.74 5.54 -5.07
C VAL A 14 7.86 6.54 -5.33
N ASN A 15 7.52 7.77 -5.69
CA ASN A 15 8.51 8.85 -5.74
C ASN A 15 8.98 9.22 -4.31
N PRO A 16 10.27 9.52 -4.08
CA PRO A 16 11.27 9.82 -5.09
C PRO A 16 11.98 8.60 -5.72
N ASN A 17 12.08 7.43 -5.08
CA ASN A 17 12.74 6.23 -5.64
C ASN A 17 12.53 4.96 -4.78
N ILE A 18 11.32 4.74 -4.27
CA ILE A 18 11.02 3.52 -3.48
C ILE A 18 10.51 2.44 -4.43
N ASN A 19 11.04 1.22 -4.27
CA ASN A 19 10.60 0.03 -5.01
C ASN A 19 10.58 -1.18 -4.07
N VAL A 20 9.40 -1.74 -3.83
CA VAL A 20 9.18 -2.87 -2.92
C VAL A 20 8.38 -3.93 -3.65
N LYS A 21 8.75 -5.21 -3.50
CA LYS A 21 7.96 -6.32 -4.07
C LYS A 21 6.54 -6.30 -3.47
N SER A 22 5.51 -6.44 -4.31
CA SER A 22 4.09 -6.43 -3.90
C SER A 22 3.64 -7.78 -3.32
N LEU A 23 4.47 -8.35 -2.48
CA LEU A 23 4.22 -9.58 -1.75
C LEU A 23 3.76 -9.20 -0.35
N VAL A 24 2.67 -9.80 0.09
CA VAL A 24 2.11 -9.57 1.43
C VAL A 24 1.79 -10.92 2.05
N SER A 25 2.35 -11.18 3.23
CA SER A 25 1.99 -12.31 4.07
C SER A 25 1.37 -11.82 5.38
N THR A 26 0.47 -12.61 5.93
CA THR A 26 -0.06 -12.42 7.30
C THR A 26 0.50 -13.44 8.28
N GLU A 27 1.30 -14.40 7.79
CA GLU A 27 1.99 -15.38 8.62
C GLU A 27 3.16 -14.72 9.36
N GLU A 28 3.51 -15.28 10.52
CA GLU A 28 4.65 -14.79 11.29
C GLU A 28 5.97 -15.07 10.54
N ASN A 29 6.76 -14.01 10.37
CA ASN A 29 8.12 -14.15 9.87
C ASN A 29 9.01 -14.76 10.94
N ILE A 30 9.36 -16.04 10.76
CA ILE A 30 10.20 -16.82 11.69
C ILE A 30 11.63 -16.25 11.79
N LEU A 31 12.11 -15.58 10.75
CA LEU A 31 13.47 -15.03 10.65
C LEU A 31 13.58 -13.59 11.18
N GLY A 32 12.46 -12.94 11.50
CA GLY A 32 12.40 -11.57 12.01
C GLY A 32 12.91 -10.50 11.03
N SER A 33 13.16 -10.85 9.77
CA SER A 33 13.76 -9.94 8.78
C SER A 33 12.72 -9.52 7.74
N GLY A 34 12.37 -8.23 7.67
CA GLY A 34 11.45 -7.73 6.65
C GLY A 34 10.83 -6.38 7.01
N ILE A 35 10.02 -5.85 6.09
CA ILE A 35 9.18 -4.69 6.36
C ILE A 35 7.88 -5.18 7.00
N VAL A 36 7.60 -4.77 8.23
CA VAL A 36 6.39 -5.12 8.96
C VAL A 36 5.48 -3.90 8.99
N LEU A 37 4.29 -4.05 8.41
CA LEU A 37 3.23 -3.06 8.46
C LEU A 37 2.14 -3.54 9.42
N GLU A 38 1.70 -2.67 10.33
CA GLU A 38 0.58 -2.94 11.23
C GLU A 38 -0.48 -1.84 11.13
N TYR A 39 -1.74 -2.22 11.01
CA TYR A 39 -2.91 -1.34 11.12
C TYR A 39 -4.16 -2.16 11.39
N ASP A 40 -5.20 -1.56 11.99
CA ASP A 40 -6.47 -2.24 12.33
C ASP A 40 -6.29 -3.58 13.07
N ASN A 41 -5.32 -3.66 13.99
CA ASN A 41 -4.94 -4.88 14.72
C ASN A 41 -4.52 -6.05 13.82
N LYS A 42 -4.13 -5.78 12.56
CA LYS A 42 -3.55 -6.74 11.63
C LYS A 42 -2.07 -6.44 11.44
N LYS A 43 -1.30 -7.50 11.23
CA LYS A 43 0.13 -7.46 10.92
C LYS A 43 0.35 -8.04 9.53
N PHE A 44 1.13 -7.32 8.73
CA PHE A 44 1.48 -7.68 7.36
C PHE A 44 2.99 -7.69 7.23
N VAL A 45 3.53 -8.75 6.64
CA VAL A 45 4.94 -8.86 6.28
C VAL A 45 5.07 -8.58 4.79
N ILE A 46 5.74 -7.48 4.46
CA ILE A 46 5.88 -6.99 3.09
C ILE A 46 7.16 -7.56 2.46
N GLY A 47 7.04 -8.00 1.21
CA GLY A 47 8.11 -8.66 0.47
C GLY A 47 8.11 -10.18 0.61
N GLU A 48 7.18 -10.74 1.38
CA GLU A 48 7.00 -12.18 1.60
C GLU A 48 5.59 -12.64 1.24
N GLY A 49 5.45 -13.92 0.90
CA GLY A 49 4.20 -14.50 0.40
C GLY A 49 4.21 -14.71 -1.12
N ASN A 50 3.01 -14.79 -1.71
CA ASN A 50 2.82 -15.03 -3.13
C ASN A 50 2.41 -13.76 -3.86
N PHE A 51 2.75 -13.67 -5.16
CA PHE A 51 2.28 -12.57 -5.99
C PHE A 51 0.77 -12.66 -6.19
N GLU A 52 0.11 -11.51 -6.08
CA GLU A 52 -1.30 -11.41 -6.41
C GLU A 52 -1.51 -11.61 -7.92
N THR A 53 -2.40 -12.53 -8.26
CA THR A 53 -2.74 -12.88 -9.64
C THR A 53 -4.04 -12.22 -10.09
N GLU A 54 -4.85 -11.71 -9.16
CA GLU A 54 -5.99 -10.86 -9.50
C GLU A 54 -5.50 -9.68 -10.34
N LEU A 55 -6.22 -9.37 -11.41
CA LEU A 55 -5.87 -8.29 -12.33
C LEU A 55 -6.53 -6.98 -11.89
N ASN A 56 -7.72 -7.03 -11.32
CA ASN A 56 -8.45 -5.83 -10.91
C ASN A 56 -7.86 -5.22 -9.63
N LYS A 57 -7.20 -4.06 -9.73
CA LYS A 57 -6.55 -3.39 -8.59
C LYS A 57 -7.51 -3.00 -7.45
N SER A 58 -8.78 -2.72 -7.75
CA SER A 58 -9.73 -2.32 -6.72
C SER A 58 -10.28 -3.49 -5.89
N SER A 59 -9.96 -4.74 -6.26
CA SER A 59 -10.38 -5.95 -5.54
C SER A 59 -9.23 -6.74 -4.92
N LYS A 60 -7.99 -6.25 -5.01
CA LYS A 60 -6.83 -6.98 -4.47
C LYS A 60 -6.71 -6.76 -2.98
N GLU A 61 -6.65 -7.85 -2.24
CA GLU A 61 -6.47 -7.82 -0.79
C GLU A 61 -5.15 -7.13 -0.40
N ASN A 62 -4.12 -7.23 -1.24
CA ASN A 62 -2.82 -6.63 -0.99
C ASN A 62 -2.73 -5.13 -1.32
N PHE A 63 -3.74 -4.51 -1.95
CA PHE A 63 -3.63 -3.13 -2.43
C PHE A 63 -3.42 -2.13 -1.27
N LEU A 64 -4.28 -2.17 -0.25
CA LEU A 64 -4.20 -1.24 0.88
C LEU A 64 -2.91 -1.43 1.71
N PRO A 65 -2.49 -2.65 2.09
CA PRO A 65 -1.19 -2.86 2.73
C PRO A 65 -0.04 -2.27 1.92
N MET A 66 -0.03 -2.48 0.61
CA MET A 66 1.01 -1.98 -0.28
C MET A 66 0.98 -0.45 -0.42
N LEU A 67 -0.20 0.15 -0.49
CA LEU A 67 -0.38 1.60 -0.53
C LEU A 67 0.17 2.25 0.75
N TYR A 68 -0.24 1.76 1.92
CA TYR A 68 0.22 2.29 3.20
C TYR A 68 1.73 2.10 3.40
N THR A 69 2.27 0.96 2.97
CA THR A 69 3.72 0.74 2.98
C THR A 69 4.44 1.78 2.14
N GLY A 70 3.95 2.05 0.93
CA GLY A 70 4.51 3.07 0.06
C GLY A 70 4.50 4.47 0.68
N ILE A 71 3.38 4.88 1.29
CA ILE A 71 3.25 6.17 1.97
C ILE A 71 4.21 6.27 3.15
N ALA A 72 4.20 5.26 4.04
CA ALA A 72 5.01 5.26 5.26
C ALA A 72 6.52 5.19 5.00
N LEU A 73 6.95 4.62 3.86
CA LEU A 73 8.35 4.64 3.43
C LEU A 73 8.74 5.97 2.79
N ALA A 74 7.81 6.64 2.11
CA ALA A 74 8.10 7.85 1.34
C ALA A 74 7.99 9.14 2.17
N SER A 75 7.21 9.13 3.24
CA SER A 75 6.84 10.34 3.97
C SER A 75 6.65 10.07 5.46
N GLU A 76 7.03 11.04 6.28
CA GLU A 76 6.67 11.12 7.70
C GLU A 76 5.56 12.15 7.95
N ASP A 77 5.07 12.82 6.89
CA ASP A 77 3.96 13.77 6.98
C ASP A 77 2.67 13.05 7.33
N ILE A 78 1.87 13.66 8.21
CA ILE A 78 0.52 13.17 8.50
C ILE A 78 -0.36 13.30 7.26
N PHE A 79 -0.31 14.42 6.53
CA PHE A 79 -1.17 14.66 5.37
C PHE A 79 -0.43 14.49 4.04
N ASN A 80 -0.90 13.55 3.23
CA ASN A 80 -0.34 13.25 1.91
C ASN A 80 -1.42 13.31 0.83
N GLN A 81 -1.11 13.94 -0.30
CA GLN A 81 -1.96 13.88 -1.48
C GLN A 81 -1.48 12.73 -2.35
N ILE A 82 -2.36 11.77 -2.62
CA ILE A 82 -1.99 10.53 -3.30
C ILE A 82 -2.47 10.53 -4.74
N VAL A 83 -1.57 10.18 -5.65
CA VAL A 83 -1.88 9.94 -7.06
C VAL A 83 -1.62 8.47 -7.37
N CYS A 84 -2.67 7.72 -7.71
CA CYS A 84 -2.59 6.30 -8.04
C CYS A 84 -2.97 6.02 -9.50
N GLY A 85 -2.37 4.98 -10.09
CA GLY A 85 -2.63 4.57 -11.47
C GLY A 85 -3.39 3.25 -11.61
N LEU A 86 -4.24 3.18 -12.64
CA LEU A 86 -4.88 1.95 -13.12
C LEU A 86 -4.35 1.57 -14.51
N PRO A 87 -4.30 0.27 -14.86
CA PRO A 87 -4.12 -0.15 -16.24
C PRO A 87 -5.17 0.49 -17.14
N ILE A 88 -4.79 0.90 -18.35
CA ILE A 88 -5.64 1.70 -19.25
C ILE A 88 -6.97 1.01 -19.58
N ASN A 89 -6.96 -0.32 -19.72
CA ASN A 89 -8.15 -1.13 -19.99
C ASN A 89 -9.10 -1.24 -18.78
N GLN A 90 -8.62 -0.96 -17.58
CA GLN A 90 -9.42 -0.99 -16.34
C GLN A 90 -9.86 0.41 -15.89
N TYR A 91 -9.18 1.47 -16.34
CA TYR A 91 -9.39 2.82 -15.84
C TYR A 91 -10.86 3.26 -15.90
N LYS A 92 -11.51 3.14 -17.07
CA LYS A 92 -12.90 3.60 -17.25
C LYS A 92 -13.90 2.88 -16.34
N ALA A 93 -13.66 1.60 -16.06
CA ALA A 93 -14.58 0.78 -15.26
C ALA A 93 -14.32 0.90 -13.75
N ASN A 94 -13.05 1.07 -13.35
CA ASN A 94 -12.63 0.87 -11.96
C ASN A 94 -12.11 2.14 -11.27
N LYS A 95 -11.96 3.27 -11.97
CA LYS A 95 -11.45 4.52 -11.37
C LYS A 95 -12.25 4.92 -10.13
N ASP A 96 -13.57 5.00 -10.26
CA ASP A 96 -14.43 5.48 -9.17
C ASP A 96 -14.46 4.51 -7.98
N ALA A 97 -14.35 3.20 -8.24
CA ALA A 97 -14.24 2.19 -7.21
C ALA A 97 -12.91 2.30 -6.45
N LEU A 98 -11.79 2.48 -7.16
CA LEU A 98 -10.48 2.67 -6.56
C LEU A 98 -10.44 3.95 -5.72
N GLU A 99 -10.93 5.07 -6.28
CA GLU A 99 -10.98 6.37 -5.62
C GLU A 99 -11.82 6.31 -4.34
N ARG A 100 -12.98 5.64 -4.40
CA ARG A 100 -13.83 5.40 -3.22
C ARG A 100 -13.11 4.59 -2.15
N MET A 101 -12.50 3.46 -2.52
CA MET A 101 -11.78 2.60 -1.58
C MET A 101 -10.64 3.36 -0.89
N VAL A 102 -9.86 4.16 -1.62
CA VAL A 102 -8.79 5.00 -1.04
C VAL A 102 -9.38 6.06 -0.11
N ASN A 103 -10.47 6.72 -0.50
CA ASN A 103 -11.12 7.76 0.31
C ASN A 103 -11.75 7.21 1.60
N GLU A 104 -12.37 6.04 1.56
CA GLU A 104 -12.90 5.36 2.75
C GLU A 104 -11.79 4.95 3.73
N ASN A 105 -10.56 4.83 3.24
CA ASN A 105 -9.38 4.40 3.97
C ASN A 105 -8.37 5.54 4.19
N LYS A 106 -8.80 6.79 4.03
CA LYS A 106 -7.89 7.94 3.99
C LYS A 106 -7.37 8.42 5.34
N MET A 107 -7.88 7.90 6.46
CA MET A 107 -7.37 8.19 7.80
C MET A 107 -7.04 6.88 8.48
N LYS A 108 -5.74 6.60 8.66
CA LYS A 108 -5.28 5.34 9.25
C LYS A 108 -4.03 5.53 10.08
N THR A 109 -4.05 5.02 11.31
CA THR A 109 -2.83 4.84 12.10
C THR A 109 -2.14 3.57 11.63
N VAL A 110 -0.90 3.69 11.18
CA VAL A 110 -0.07 2.59 10.71
C VAL A 110 1.21 2.51 11.55
N LYS A 111 1.76 1.32 11.75
CA LYS A 111 3.12 1.16 12.29
C LYS A 111 3.97 0.48 11.25
N LEU A 112 5.15 1.03 11.00
CA LEU A 112 6.13 0.44 10.10
C LEU A 112 7.36 0.04 10.93
N ASN A 113 7.68 -1.26 10.95
CA ASN A 113 8.77 -1.82 11.75
C ASN A 113 8.71 -1.40 13.23
N GLY A 114 7.52 -1.46 13.83
CA GLY A 114 7.27 -1.07 15.22
C GLY A 114 7.26 0.44 15.49
N LYS A 115 7.60 1.29 14.50
CA LYS A 115 7.52 2.74 14.63
C LYS A 115 6.14 3.24 14.18
N SER A 116 5.40 3.84 15.10
CA SER A 116 4.09 4.44 14.79
C SER A 116 4.24 5.60 13.79
N ARG A 117 3.28 5.67 12.86
CA ARG A 117 3.09 6.72 11.86
C ARG A 117 1.59 7.02 11.79
N GLU A 118 1.20 8.28 11.94
CA GLU A 118 -0.17 8.69 11.66
C GLU A 118 -0.22 9.09 10.19
N ASN A 119 -0.97 8.34 9.37
CA ASN A 119 -1.08 8.64 7.94
C ASN A 119 -2.52 9.04 7.61
N SER A 120 -2.65 10.20 6.98
CA SER A 120 -3.86 10.73 6.39
C SER A 120 -3.61 11.08 4.93
N ASN A 121 -4.48 10.59 4.05
CA ASN A 121 -4.52 10.99 2.66
C ASN A 121 -5.63 12.04 2.49
N LEU A 122 -5.32 13.16 1.82
CA LEU A 122 -6.29 14.20 1.45
C LEU A 122 -6.56 14.16 -0.06
#